data_AF-A0A7K0C9W4-F1
#
_entry.id   AF-A0A7K0C9W4-F1
#
_cell.length_a   1.000
_cell.length_b   1.000
_cell.length_c   1.000
_cell.angle_alpha   90.00
_cell.angle_beta   90.00
_cell.angle_gamma   90.00
#
_symmetry.space_group_name_H-M   'P 1'
#
loop_
_entity.id
_entity.type
_entity.pdbx_description
1 polymer ?
#
loop_
_entity_poly.entity_id
_entity_poly.type
_entity_poly.pdbx_seq_one_letter_code
_entity_poly.pdbx_strand_id
1 'polypeptide(L)'
;MSAGRGCSAAFVFAALVVLASFAGTTEMETFPGLRENRAPIAVYLLVFAALVAAGGLALTTWRSYGGWAAVVCLVALMTLRMWTLAPALHCWSYDSTGRNDDGSYTCVNRGVMLP
;
A
#
# COMPACT_ATOMS: atom_id res chain seq x y z
N MET A 1 28.38 8.04 16.09
CA MET A 1 27.01 8.61 16.02
C MET A 1 26.22 8.12 14.80
N SER A 2 26.48 6.91 14.28
CA SER A 2 26.02 6.48 12.96
C SER A 2 24.71 5.67 12.97
N ALA A 3 24.36 5.04 14.09
CA ALA A 3 23.19 4.16 14.20
C ALA A 3 21.83 4.90 14.11
N GLY A 4 21.78 6.16 14.58
CA GLY A 4 20.54 6.95 14.58
C GLY A 4 20.07 7.39 13.18
N ARG A 5 20.97 7.53 12.21
CA ARG A 5 20.65 7.94 10.82
C ARG A 5 20.11 6.80 9.97
N GLY A 6 20.56 5.57 10.20
CA GLY A 6 20.08 4.40 9.45
C GLY A 6 18.64 4.03 9.79
N CYS A 7 18.26 4.15 11.06
CA CYS A 7 16.90 3.82 11.51
C CYS A 7 15.86 4.81 10.97
N SER A 8 16.14 6.11 10.98
CA SER A 8 15.22 7.10 10.43
C SER A 8 15.05 6.95 8.92
N ALA A 9 16.12 6.62 8.19
CA ALA A 9 16.05 6.35 6.75
C ALA A 9 15.13 5.16 6.43
N ALA A 10 15.13 4.10 7.23
CA ALA A 10 14.23 2.95 7.05
C ALA A 10 12.75 3.35 7.19
N PHE A 11 12.40 4.13 8.21
CA PHE A 11 11.02 4.59 8.40
C PHE A 11 10.57 5.55 7.30
N VAL A 12 11.44 6.48 6.87
CA VAL A 12 11.15 7.38 5.75
C VAL A 12 10.94 6.58 4.47
N PHE A 13 11.81 5.62 4.19
CA PHE A 13 11.67 4.76 3.02
C PHE A 13 10.38 3.95 3.06
N ALA A 14 10.04 3.34 4.20
CA ALA A 14 8.77 2.64 4.38
C ALA A 14 7.56 3.57 4.14
N ALA A 15 7.61 4.81 4.62
CA ALA A 15 6.56 5.80 4.37
C ALA A 15 6.43 6.15 2.88
N LEU A 16 7.56 6.32 2.17
CA LEU A 16 7.56 6.56 0.74
C LEU A 16 6.97 5.39 -0.05
N VAL A 17 7.25 4.14 0.37
CA VAL A 17 6.65 2.95 -0.25
C VAL A 17 5.13 2.92 -0.05
N VAL A 18 4.65 3.26 1.16
CA VAL A 18 3.20 3.38 1.42
C VAL A 18 2.59 4.46 0.52
N LEU A 19 3.21 5.63 0.41
CA LEU A 19 2.76 6.71 -0.48
C LEU A 19 2.76 6.29 -1.96
N ALA A 20 3.77 5.54 -2.40
CA ALA A 20 3.82 4.97 -3.74
C ALA A 20 2.65 4.00 -4.00
N SER A 21 2.19 3.26 -2.98
CA SER A 21 1.01 2.39 -3.09
C SER A 21 -0.29 3.17 -3.29
N PHE A 22 -0.40 4.39 -2.77
CA PHE A 22 -1.52 5.30 -3.07
C PHE A 22 -1.37 5.83 -4.50
N ALA A 23 -0.20 6.38 -4.84
CA ALA A 23 0.08 6.96 -6.15
C ALA A 23 -0.13 5.96 -7.30
N GLY A 24 0.28 4.71 -7.13
CA GLY A 24 0.15 3.66 -8.13
C GLY A 24 -1.30 3.30 -8.48
N THR A 25 -2.26 3.75 -7.67
CA THR A 25 -3.68 3.38 -7.76
C THR A 25 -4.62 4.56 -7.96
N THR A 26 -4.12 5.80 -7.98
CA THR A 26 -4.96 6.98 -8.24
C THR A 26 -5.76 6.82 -9.53
N GLU A 27 -5.16 6.20 -10.55
CA GLU A 27 -5.84 5.95 -11.81
C GLU A 27 -7.08 5.05 -11.70
N MET A 28 -7.04 4.07 -10.79
CA MET A 28 -8.14 3.14 -10.55
C MET A 28 -9.19 3.71 -9.58
N GLU A 29 -8.78 4.61 -8.70
CA GLU A 29 -9.64 5.17 -7.65
C GLU A 29 -10.33 6.47 -8.05
N THR A 30 -9.75 7.27 -8.95
CA THR A 30 -10.23 8.61 -9.29
C THR A 30 -10.95 8.66 -10.64
N PHE A 31 -10.55 7.84 -11.61
CA PHE A 31 -11.13 7.92 -12.95
C PHE A 31 -12.16 6.82 -13.18
N PRO A 32 -13.35 7.17 -13.70
CA PRO A 32 -14.33 6.17 -14.11
C PRO A 32 -13.82 5.37 -15.31
N GLY A 33 -14.16 4.08 -15.35
CA GLY A 33 -13.82 3.16 -16.44
C GLY A 33 -12.99 1.95 -16.01
N LEU A 34 -12.78 1.02 -16.95
CA LEU A 34 -11.96 -0.18 -16.75
C LEU A 34 -10.47 0.19 -16.76
N ARG A 35 -9.78 -0.14 -15.67
CA ARG A 35 -8.36 0.15 -15.42
C ARG A 35 -7.61 -1.14 -15.09
N GLU A 36 -6.29 -1.09 -15.20
CA GLU A 36 -5.42 -2.19 -14.75
C GLU A 36 -5.63 -2.44 -13.25
N ASN A 37 -5.80 -3.70 -12.87
CA ASN A 37 -5.90 -4.06 -11.47
C ASN A 37 -4.53 -3.96 -10.78
N ARG A 38 -4.25 -2.80 -10.19
CA ARG A 38 -3.02 -2.56 -9.42
C ARG A 38 -3.16 -2.85 -7.92
N ALA A 39 -4.32 -3.36 -7.47
CA ALA A 39 -4.53 -3.70 -6.07
C ALA A 39 -3.54 -4.76 -5.54
N PRO A 40 -3.19 -5.83 -6.27
CA PRO A 40 -2.21 -6.80 -5.81
C PRO A 40 -0.81 -6.19 -5.59
N ILE A 41 -0.37 -5.36 -6.54
CA ILE A 41 0.92 -4.64 -6.46
C ILE A 41 0.93 -3.72 -5.24
N ALA A 42 -0.15 -2.98 -5.00
CA ALA A 42 -0.25 -2.12 -3.83
C ALA A 42 -0.14 -2.91 -2.51
N VAL A 43 -0.78 -4.07 -2.42
CA VAL A 43 -0.67 -4.95 -1.23
C VAL A 43 0.76 -5.47 -1.05
N TYR A 44 1.44 -5.89 -2.11
CA TYR A 44 2.86 -6.29 -2.01
C TYR A 44 3.76 -5.16 -1.52
N LEU A 45 3.52 -3.91 -1.97
CA LEU A 45 4.24 -2.74 -1.48
C LEU A 45 4.01 -2.50 0.02
N LEU A 46 2.77 -2.67 0.50
CA LEU A 46 2.47 -2.53 1.93
C LEU A 46 3.17 -3.60 2.77
N VAL A 47 3.17 -4.86 2.32
CA VAL A 47 3.89 -5.95 2.99
C VAL A 47 5.38 -5.64 3.04
N PHE A 48 5.96 -5.20 1.93
CA PHE A 48 7.37 -4.81 1.88
C PHE A 48 7.68 -3.64 2.82
N ALA A 49 6.86 -2.60 2.84
CA ALA A 49 7.01 -1.48 3.77
C ALA A 49 6.92 -1.92 5.24
N ALA A 50 6.02 -2.86 5.57
CA ALA A 50 5.91 -3.42 6.91
C ALA A 50 7.18 -4.17 7.33
N LEU A 51 7.78 -4.96 6.42
CA LEU A 51 9.05 -5.64 6.67
C LEU A 51 10.20 -4.65 6.89
N VAL A 52 10.29 -3.59 6.09
CA VAL A 52 11.29 -2.53 6.27
C VAL A 52 11.10 -1.82 7.62
N ALA A 53 9.85 -1.50 7.98
CA ALA A 53 9.55 -0.86 9.25
C ALA A 53 9.89 -1.77 10.45
N ALA A 54 9.61 -3.07 10.35
CA ALA A 54 9.99 -4.06 11.36
C ALA A 54 11.51 -4.18 11.49
N GLY A 55 12.24 -4.20 10.37
CA GLY A 55 13.70 -4.18 10.35
C GLY A 55 14.27 -2.90 10.98
N GLY A 56 13.69 -1.74 10.65
CA GLY A 56 14.05 -0.45 11.27
C GLY A 56 13.80 -0.46 12.78
N LEU A 57 12.65 -0.95 13.23
CA LEU A 57 12.31 -1.07 14.66
C LEU A 57 13.26 -2.03 15.39
N ALA A 58 13.61 -3.17 14.79
CA ALA A 58 14.55 -4.14 15.36
C ALA A 58 15.95 -3.56 15.56
N LEU A 59 16.37 -2.62 14.69
CA LEU A 59 17.65 -1.92 14.80
C LEU A 59 17.60 -0.72 15.76
N THR A 60 16.41 -0.18 16.04
CA THR A 60 16.25 0.83 17.09
C THR A 60 16.27 0.20 18.48
N THR A 61 16.83 0.91 19.46
CA THR A 61 16.69 0.51 20.86
C THR A 61 15.21 0.54 21.25
N TRP A 62 14.72 -0.50 21.91
CA TRP A 62 13.30 -0.66 22.31
C TRP A 62 12.73 0.50 23.13
N ARG A 63 13.60 1.36 23.70
CA ARG A 63 13.24 2.56 24.47
C ARG A 63 13.09 3.82 23.63
N SER A 64 13.28 3.76 22.31
CA SER A 64 13.17 4.93 21.43
C SER A 64 11.71 5.30 21.20
N TYR A 65 11.23 6.35 21.88
CA TYR A 65 9.88 6.89 21.69
C TYR A 65 9.62 7.30 20.23
N GLY A 66 10.64 7.84 19.54
CA GLY A 66 10.53 8.22 18.12
C GLY A 66 10.34 7.04 17.18
N GLY A 67 10.98 5.89 17.47
CA GLY A 67 10.79 4.66 16.68
C GLY A 67 9.37 4.13 16.77
N TRP A 68 8.82 4.09 17.99
CA TRP A 68 7.43 3.69 18.22
C TRP A 68 6.43 4.65 17.58
N ALA A 69 6.64 5.97 17.68
CA ALA A 69 5.78 6.96 17.02
C ALA A 69 5.77 6.77 15.49
N ALA A 70 6.93 6.54 14.87
CA ALA A 70 7.02 6.28 13.44
C ALA A 70 6.28 5.00 13.04
N VAL A 71 6.42 3.92 13.82
CA VAL A 71 5.71 2.66 13.59
C VAL A 71 4.20 2.84 13.72
N VAL A 72 3.71 3.54 14.75
CA VAL A 72 2.28 3.80 14.91
C VAL A 72 1.72 4.59 13.72
N CYS A 73 2.43 5.63 13.27
CA CYS A 73 2.04 6.38 12.07
C CYS A 73 2.00 5.49 10.81
N LEU A 74 3.01 4.65 10.61
CA LEU A 74 3.06 3.73 9.46
C LEU A 74 1.92 2.71 9.52
N VAL A 75 1.65 2.12 10.69
CA VAL A 75 0.54 1.19 10.87
C VAL A 75 -0.80 1.87 10.59
N ALA A 76 -1.00 3.11 11.06
CA ALA A 76 -2.22 3.87 10.78
C ALA A 76 -2.40 4.11 9.27
N LEU A 77 -1.34 4.52 8.57
CA LEU A 77 -1.37 4.73 7.11
C LEU A 77 -1.63 3.43 6.34
N MET A 78 -0.96 2.33 6.71
CA MET A 78 -1.17 1.02 6.10
C MET A 78 -2.58 0.49 6.34
N THR A 79 -3.13 0.67 7.55
CA THR A 79 -4.49 0.25 7.89
C THR A 79 -5.51 1.04 7.09
N LEU A 80 -5.35 2.37 7.03
CA LEU A 80 -6.19 3.24 6.18
C LEU A 80 -6.14 2.76 4.73
N ARG A 81 -4.94 2.47 4.23
CA ARG A 81 -4.74 2.04 2.84
C ARG A 81 -5.39 0.68 2.56
N MET A 82 -5.27 -0.26 3.48
CA MET A 82 -5.89 -1.58 3.36
C MET A 82 -7.42 -1.46 3.38
N TRP A 83 -7.96 -0.55 4.19
CA TRP A 83 -9.39 -0.28 4.24
C TRP A 83 -9.92 0.30 2.91
N THR A 84 -9.18 1.21 2.26
CA THR A 84 -9.57 1.73 0.94
C THR A 84 -9.44 0.70 -0.18
N LEU A 85 -8.47 -0.21 -0.06
CA LEU A 85 -8.25 -1.30 -1.03
C LEU A 85 -9.19 -2.49 -0.85
N ALA A 86 -9.79 -2.65 0.33
CA ALA A 86 -10.59 -3.82 0.68
C ALA A 86 -11.67 -4.18 -0.36
N PRO A 87 -12.42 -3.23 -0.94
CA PRO A 87 -13.42 -3.54 -1.96
C PRO A 87 -12.81 -4.10 -3.26
N ALA A 88 -11.59 -3.65 -3.61
CA ALA A 88 -10.87 -4.11 -4.81
C ALA A 88 -10.24 -5.50 -4.64
N LEU A 89 -10.06 -5.98 -3.40
CA LEU A 89 -9.47 -7.30 -3.13
C LEU A 89 -10.32 -8.46 -3.65
N HIS A 90 -11.64 -8.30 -3.75
CA HIS A 90 -12.48 -9.34 -4.35
C HIS A 90 -12.13 -9.58 -5.83
N CYS A 91 -11.60 -8.56 -6.51
CA CYS A 91 -11.14 -8.64 -7.89
C CYS A 91 -9.68 -9.12 -8.04
N TRP A 92 -9.05 -9.67 -7.00
CA TRP A 92 -7.61 -10.01 -7.00
C TRP A 92 -7.15 -10.83 -8.22
N SER A 93 -7.98 -11.76 -8.69
CA SER A 93 -7.68 -12.66 -9.81
C SER A 93 -7.99 -12.08 -11.20
N TYR A 94 -8.42 -10.82 -11.29
CA TYR A 94 -8.82 -10.18 -12.54
C TYR A 94 -7.80 -9.14 -12.97
N ASP A 95 -7.53 -9.08 -14.28
CA ASP A 95 -6.57 -8.14 -14.86
C ASP A 95 -7.06 -6.69 -14.86
N SER A 96 -8.38 -6.50 -14.87
CA SER A 96 -8.99 -5.18 -14.97
C SER A 96 -10.09 -4.97 -13.94
N THR A 97 -10.14 -3.76 -13.38
CA THR A 97 -11.16 -3.34 -12.44
C THR A 97 -11.74 -1.98 -12.82
N GLY A 98 -13.04 -1.80 -12.62
CA GLY A 98 -13.72 -0.52 -12.81
C GLY A 98 -14.44 -0.11 -11.53
N ARG A 99 -14.14 1.10 -11.03
CA ARG A 99 -14.84 1.67 -9.86
C ARG A 99 -16.22 2.16 -10.29
N ASN A 100 -17.24 1.75 -9.56
CA ASN A 100 -18.63 2.12 -9.78
C ASN A 100 -19.04 3.26 -8.84
N ASP A 101 -20.14 3.96 -9.16
CA ASP A 101 -20.57 5.17 -8.43
C ASP A 101 -20.97 4.90 -6.97
N ASP A 102 -21.33 3.66 -6.65
CA ASP A 102 -21.62 3.18 -5.29
C ASP A 102 -20.34 2.84 -4.49
N GLY A 103 -19.16 3.00 -5.11
CA GLY A 103 -17.87 2.66 -4.51
C GLY A 103 -17.48 1.19 -4.61
N SER A 104 -18.31 0.36 -5.24
CA SER A 104 -17.97 -1.04 -5.55
C SER A 104 -17.00 -1.13 -6.73
N TYR A 105 -16.40 -2.31 -6.92
CA TYR A 105 -15.52 -2.58 -8.07
C TYR A 105 -16.12 -3.68 -8.93
N THR A 106 -16.17 -3.43 -10.24
CA THR A 106 -16.45 -4.43 -11.26
C THR A 106 -15.14 -5.11 -11.66
N CYS A 107 -15.14 -6.44 -11.79
CA CYS A 107 -13.95 -7.23 -12.12
C CYS A 107 -14.09 -7.83 -13.53
N VAL A 108 -13.07 -7.65 -14.38
CA VAL A 108 -13.08 -8.12 -15.77
C VAL A 108 -11.72 -8.70 -16.15
N ASN A 109 -11.71 -9.81 -16.86
CA ASN A 109 -10.50 -10.36 -17.48
C ASN A 109 -10.33 -9.80 -18.89
N ARG A 110 -9.12 -9.32 -19.25
CA ARG A 110 -8.89 -8.84 -20.62
C ARG A 110 -9.00 -9.94 -21.66
N GLY A 111 -8.71 -11.19 -21.28
CA GLY A 111 -8.79 -12.35 -22.17
C GLY A 111 -10.19 -12.69 -22.67
N VAL A 112 -11.27 -12.17 -22.06
CA VAL A 112 -12.65 -12.38 -22.53
C VAL A 112 -13.18 -11.24 -23.41
N MET A 113 -12.39 -10.18 -23.62
CA MET A 113 -12.75 -9.02 -24.47
C MET A 113 -12.05 -9.00 -25.83
N LEU A 114 -11.15 -9.95 -26.12
CA LEU A 114 -10.65 -10.15 -27.48
C LEU A 114 -11.47 -11.27 -28.17
N PRO A 115 -12.13 -10.98 -29.32
CA PRO A 115 -12.67 -12.03 -30.20
C PRO A 115 -11.55 -12.85 -30.87
#